data_AF-A0A2T0XJJ1-F1
#
_entry.id   AF-A0A2T0XJJ1-F1
#
_cell.length_a   1.000
_cell.length_b   1.000
_cell.length_c   1.000
_cell.angle_alpha   90.00
_cell.angle_beta   90.00
_cell.angle_gamma   90.00
#
_symmetry.space_group_name_H-M   'P 1'
#
loop_
_entity.id
_entity.type
_entity.pdbx_description
1 polymer ?
#
loop_
_entity_poly.entity_id
_entity_poly.type
_entity_poly.pdbx_seq_one_letter_code
_entity_poly.pdbx_strand_id
1 'polypeptide(L)'
;MDTLTHQAVLLIQDHHDWAIWIIFLATFAESVLLLGILIPGTTLLLICGGLLGSGALPLAPVLLAGLAGAISGDALSYWIGRWWGTPLLRIKPLKRHRRKVAQARLFFLRYGFISIVAGRFMGPIRCTIPTVAGALGMAHWRFQMANILSAVIWVPVLLAPGYLAAEAGDALLLNLTRSR
;
A
#
# COMPACT_ATOMS: atom_id res chain seq x y z
N MET A 1 -2.59 -15.13 12.96
CA MET A 1 -1.99 -14.09 12.08
C MET A 1 -1.80 -12.79 12.87
N ASP A 2 -1.60 -12.90 14.19
CA ASP A 2 -1.85 -11.79 15.13
C ASP A 2 -0.59 -11.36 15.87
N THR A 3 0.46 -12.19 15.87
CA THR A 3 1.73 -11.92 16.56
C THR A 3 2.55 -10.82 15.88
N LEU A 4 2.64 -10.81 14.55
CA LEU A 4 3.44 -9.83 13.81
C LEU A 4 2.84 -8.42 13.88
N THR A 5 1.52 -8.32 13.75
CA THR A 5 0.79 -7.06 13.90
C THR A 5 0.89 -6.53 15.32
N HIS A 6 0.72 -7.41 16.33
CA HIS A 6 0.80 -7.00 17.73
C HIS A 6 2.22 -6.58 18.16
N GLN A 7 3.25 -7.25 17.64
CA GLN A 7 4.65 -6.85 17.85
C GLN A 7 4.98 -5.54 17.16
N ALA A 8 4.48 -5.31 15.95
CA ALA A 8 4.67 -4.04 15.25
C ALA A 8 4.07 -2.86 16.03
N VAL A 9 2.87 -3.02 16.59
CA VAL A 9 2.20 -1.98 17.39
C VAL A 9 2.99 -1.62 18.65
N LEU A 10 3.52 -2.62 19.37
CA LEU A 10 4.32 -2.38 20.58
C LEU A 10 5.63 -1.64 20.26
N LEU A 11 6.28 -2.00 19.16
CA LEU A 11 7.50 -1.36 18.69
C LEU A 11 7.28 0.11 18.26
N ILE A 12 6.11 0.39 17.67
CA ILE A 12 5.69 1.73 17.26
C ILE A 12 5.47 2.66 18.47
N GLN A 13 4.98 2.13 19.60
CA GLN A 13 4.71 2.90 20.81
C GLN A 13 5.97 3.22 21.63
N ASP A 14 6.95 2.32 21.66
CA ASP A 14 8.17 2.49 22.46
C ASP A 14 9.26 3.32 21.71
N HIS A 15 9.22 3.32 20.37
CA HIS A 15 10.16 4.05 19.52
C HIS A 15 9.46 4.68 18.30
N HIS A 16 8.95 5.92 18.45
CA HIS A 16 8.33 6.69 17.36
C HIS A 16 9.20 6.76 16.08
N ASP A 17 10.53 6.75 16.21
CA ASP A 17 11.44 6.75 15.06
C ASP A 17 11.40 5.44 14.26
N TRP A 18 11.16 4.30 14.92
CA TRP A 18 11.08 3.00 14.26
C TRP A 18 9.74 2.78 13.58
N ALA A 19 8.68 3.43 14.07
CA ALA A 19 7.36 3.39 13.45
C ALA A 19 7.41 3.82 11.98
N ILE A 20 8.16 4.87 11.67
CA ILE A 20 8.35 5.41 10.32
C ILE A 20 8.96 4.33 9.41
N TRP A 21 10.02 3.67 9.87
CA TRP A 21 10.69 2.61 9.12
C TRP A 21 9.81 1.39 8.93
N ILE A 22 9.06 0.99 9.95
CA ILE A 22 8.11 -0.13 9.88
C ILE A 22 7.03 0.16 8.84
N ILE A 23 6.44 1.36 8.85
CA ILE A 23 5.43 1.78 7.88
C ILE A 23 6.00 1.81 6.47
N PHE A 24 7.20 2.39 6.30
CA PHE A 24 7.90 2.41 5.02
C PHE A 24 8.14 0.98 4.49
N LEU A 25 8.74 0.11 5.31
CA LEU A 25 9.07 -1.26 4.90
C LEU A 25 7.82 -2.10 4.64
N ALA A 26 6.77 -1.94 5.44
CA ALA A 26 5.52 -2.67 5.26
C ALA A 26 4.82 -2.27 3.95
N THR A 27 4.70 -0.96 3.69
CA THR A 27 4.09 -0.46 2.45
C THR A 27 4.95 -0.77 1.21
N PHE A 28 6.27 -0.69 1.35
CA PHE A 28 7.23 -1.12 0.33
C PHE A 28 7.06 -2.59 -0.01
N ALA A 29 7.14 -3.47 0.99
CA ALA A 29 7.06 -4.89 0.77
C ALA A 29 5.67 -5.32 0.27
N GLU A 30 4.61 -4.64 0.69
CA GLU A 30 3.25 -4.87 0.18
C GLU A 30 3.10 -4.49 -1.31
N SER A 31 3.85 -3.49 -1.77
CA SER A 31 3.90 -3.08 -3.17
C SER A 31 4.89 -3.90 -4.02
N VAL A 32 5.75 -4.72 -3.41
CA VAL A 32 6.65 -5.63 -4.14
C VAL A 32 5.94 -6.95 -4.48
N LEU A 33 6.10 -7.40 -5.73
CA LEU A 33 5.56 -8.67 -6.20
C LEU A 33 5.99 -9.85 -5.30
N LEU A 34 5.05 -10.74 -4.96
CA LEU A 34 5.20 -11.88 -4.03
C LEU A 34 5.28 -11.49 -2.55
N LEU A 35 6.06 -10.47 -2.20
CA LEU A 35 6.15 -9.98 -0.82
C LEU A 35 4.81 -9.43 -0.32
N GLY A 36 4.06 -8.74 -1.18
CA GLY A 36 2.76 -8.19 -0.81
C GLY A 36 1.62 -9.19 -0.64
N ILE A 37 1.85 -10.47 -0.94
CA ILE A 37 0.92 -11.53 -0.56
C ILE A 37 1.15 -11.94 0.90
N LEU A 38 2.37 -11.77 1.41
CA LEU A 38 2.78 -12.18 2.77
C LEU A 38 2.58 -11.07 3.79
N ILE A 39 2.77 -9.82 3.40
CA ILE A 39 2.82 -8.66 4.32
C ILE A 39 1.52 -7.84 4.17
N PRO A 40 0.67 -7.76 5.22
CA PRO A 40 -0.58 -7.02 5.18
C PRO A 40 -0.36 -5.52 5.48
N GLY A 41 0.32 -4.81 4.58
CA GLY A 41 0.61 -3.37 4.77
C GLY A 41 -0.65 -2.49 4.85
N THR A 42 -1.73 -2.88 4.17
CA THR A 42 -3.05 -2.23 4.23
C THR A 42 -3.61 -2.20 5.64
N THR A 43 -3.52 -3.32 6.35
CA THR A 43 -3.96 -3.43 7.75
C THR A 43 -3.10 -2.55 8.65
N LEU A 44 -1.78 -2.51 8.41
CA LEU A 44 -0.88 -1.65 9.19
C LEU A 44 -1.23 -0.17 9.02
N LEU A 45 -1.50 0.29 7.80
CA LEU A 45 -1.92 1.68 7.55
C LEU A 45 -3.24 2.00 8.25
N LEU A 46 -4.22 1.09 8.24
CA LEU A 46 -5.48 1.29 8.96
C LEU A 46 -5.23 1.47 10.48
N ILE A 47 -4.39 0.61 11.07
CA ILE A 47 -4.01 0.72 12.49
C ILE A 47 -3.28 2.04 12.76
N CYS A 48 -2.33 2.41 11.89
CA CYS A 48 -1.61 3.69 12.00
C CYS A 48 -2.58 4.88 11.92
N GLY A 49 -3.64 4.78 11.12
CA GLY A 49 -4.73 5.76 11.08
C GLY A 49 -5.32 6.02 12.47
N GLY A 50 -5.62 4.97 13.23
CA GLY A 50 -6.12 5.11 14.61
C GLY A 50 -5.11 5.80 15.54
N LEU A 51 -3.83 5.44 15.43
CA LEU A 51 -2.76 6.07 16.20
C LEU A 51 -2.53 7.54 15.83
N LEU A 52 -2.79 7.92 14.58
CA LEU A 52 -2.79 9.33 14.16
C LEU A 52 -3.97 10.09 14.78
N GLY A 53 -5.17 9.49 14.79
CA GLY A 53 -6.38 10.11 15.32
C GLY A 53 -6.35 10.31 16.84
N SER A 54 -5.68 9.42 17.57
CA SER A 54 -5.45 9.56 19.02
C SER A 54 -4.28 10.48 19.39
N GLY A 55 -3.59 11.05 18.40
CA GLY A 55 -2.41 11.89 18.62
C GLY A 55 -1.13 11.12 19.03
N ALA A 56 -1.15 9.79 19.00
CA ALA A 56 0.01 8.97 19.34
C ALA A 56 1.11 9.03 18.27
N LEU A 57 0.76 9.29 16.99
CA LEU A 57 1.73 9.43 15.91
C LEU A 57 1.59 10.76 15.16
N PRO A 58 2.70 11.36 14.69
CA PRO A 58 2.66 12.54 13.84
C PRO A 58 2.25 12.20 12.40
N LEU A 59 1.30 12.97 11.85
CA LEU A 59 0.73 12.75 10.51
C LEU A 59 1.75 12.82 9.37
N ALA A 60 2.55 13.89 9.34
CA ALA A 60 3.46 14.16 8.23
C ALA A 60 4.48 13.02 7.97
N PRO A 61 5.25 12.53 8.96
CA PRO A 61 6.22 11.47 8.72
C PRO A 61 5.56 10.12 8.40
N VAL A 62 4.40 9.80 9.01
CA VAL A 62 3.63 8.59 8.67
C VAL A 62 3.16 8.61 7.22
N LEU A 63 2.60 9.75 6.80
CA LEU A 63 2.13 9.94 5.43
C LEU A 63 3.30 9.85 4.43
N LEU A 64 4.41 10.52 4.71
CA LEU A 64 5.61 10.49 3.86
C LEU A 64 6.21 9.10 3.78
N ALA A 65 6.30 8.37 4.91
CA ALA A 65 6.80 6.99 4.93
C ALA A 65 5.93 6.05 4.12
N GLY A 66 4.60 6.12 4.29
CA GLY A 66 3.65 5.30 3.54
C GLY A 66 3.68 5.59 2.04
N LEU A 67 3.79 6.86 1.66
CA LEU A 67 3.94 7.26 0.25
C LEU A 67 5.26 6.78 -0.33
N ALA A 68 6.37 7.05 0.35
CA ALA A 68 7.71 6.68 -0.12
C ALA A 68 7.85 5.16 -0.27
N GLY A 69 7.39 4.40 0.73
CA GLY A 69 7.44 2.94 0.70
C GLY A 69 6.63 2.39 -0.46
N ALA A 70 5.37 2.82 -0.60
CA ALA A 70 4.52 2.30 -1.64
C ALA A 70 4.97 2.71 -3.06
N ILE A 71 5.39 3.96 -3.27
CA ILE A 71 5.92 4.44 -4.56
C ILE A 71 7.18 3.66 -4.95
N SER A 72 8.13 3.50 -4.02
CA SER A 72 9.38 2.81 -4.29
C SER A 72 9.20 1.30 -4.51
N GLY A 73 8.29 0.67 -3.76
CA GLY A 73 7.94 -0.75 -3.95
C GLY A 73 7.29 -1.01 -5.31
N ASP A 74 6.33 -0.16 -5.72
CA ASP A 74 5.69 -0.27 -7.02
C ASP A 74 6.68 0.03 -8.16
N ALA A 75 7.59 0.98 -7.97
CA ALA A 75 8.67 1.24 -8.92
C ALA A 75 9.58 0.03 -9.06
N LEU A 76 10.00 -0.60 -7.96
CA LEU A 76 10.83 -1.81 -7.98
C LEU A 76 10.12 -2.94 -8.73
N SER A 77 8.84 -3.19 -8.43
CA SER A 77 8.01 -4.17 -9.16
C SER A 77 7.95 -3.89 -10.66
N TYR A 78 7.80 -2.63 -11.04
CA TYR A 78 7.83 -2.21 -12.45
C TYR A 78 9.18 -2.52 -13.11
N TRP A 79 10.30 -2.20 -12.46
CA TRP A 79 11.63 -2.47 -12.99
C TRP A 79 11.90 -3.97 -13.11
N ILE A 80 11.49 -4.77 -12.12
CA ILE A 80 11.54 -6.24 -12.18
C ILE A 80 10.77 -6.75 -13.41
N GLY A 81 9.54 -6.25 -13.62
CA GLY A 81 8.74 -6.58 -14.80
C GLY A 81 9.41 -6.16 -16.10
N ARG A 82 10.00 -4.96 -16.14
CA ARG A 82 10.66 -4.41 -17.33
C ARG A 82 11.92 -5.17 -17.71
N TRP A 83 12.73 -5.56 -16.73
CA TRP A 83 14.00 -6.24 -16.97
C TRP A 83 13.78 -7.70 -17.39
N TRP A 84 12.88 -8.42 -16.71
CA TRP A 84 12.59 -9.81 -17.06
C TRP A 84 11.62 -9.96 -18.24
N GLY A 85 10.87 -8.92 -18.60
CA GLY A 85 10.03 -8.87 -19.79
C GLY A 85 8.90 -9.90 -19.84
N THR A 86 8.45 -10.24 -21.04
CA THR A 86 7.36 -11.22 -21.27
C THR A 86 7.65 -12.66 -20.81
N PRO A 87 8.91 -13.16 -20.73
CA PRO A 87 9.23 -14.43 -20.07
C PRO A 87 8.75 -14.51 -18.63
N LEU A 88 8.69 -13.38 -17.92
CA LEU A 88 8.20 -13.35 -16.54
C LEU A 88 6.74 -13.75 -16.41
N LEU A 89 5.93 -13.50 -17.45
CA LEU A 89 4.52 -13.92 -17.48
C LEU A 89 4.36 -15.44 -17.57
N ARG A 90 5.45 -16.19 -17.81
CA ARG A 90 5.45 -17.65 -17.95
C ARG A 90 5.86 -18.39 -16.67
N ILE A 91 6.34 -17.71 -15.62
CA ILE A 91 6.73 -18.35 -14.35
C ILE A 91 5.51 -18.98 -13.64
N LYS A 92 5.71 -20.12 -12.96
CA LYS A 92 4.63 -20.89 -12.29
C LYS A 92 3.63 -20.05 -11.46
N PRO A 93 4.06 -19.11 -10.58
CA PRO A 93 3.10 -18.33 -9.77
C PRO A 93 2.24 -17.37 -10.61
N LEU A 94 2.81 -16.70 -11.62
CA LEU A 94 2.04 -15.85 -12.55
C LEU A 94 1.20 -16.69 -13.51
N LYS A 95 1.68 -17.86 -13.91
CA LYS A 95 0.94 -18.83 -14.73
C LYS A 95 -0.31 -19.34 -14.01
N ARG A 96 -0.23 -19.59 -12.69
CA ARG A 96 -1.40 -19.92 -11.84
C ARG A 96 -2.42 -18.78 -11.78
N HIS A 97 -1.97 -17.55 -11.95
CA HIS A 97 -2.78 -16.34 -11.97
C HIS A 97 -3.01 -15.78 -13.39
N ARG A 98 -2.92 -16.60 -14.45
CA ARG A 98 -3.07 -16.16 -15.86
C ARG A 98 -4.32 -15.32 -16.10
N ARG A 99 -5.45 -15.65 -15.48
CA ARG A 99 -6.70 -14.86 -15.58
C ARG A 99 -6.52 -13.44 -15.06
N LYS A 100 -5.85 -13.27 -13.91
CA LYS A 100 -5.55 -11.95 -13.32
C LYS A 100 -4.56 -11.18 -14.17
N VAL A 101 -3.51 -11.84 -14.69
CA VAL A 101 -2.54 -11.24 -15.61
C VAL A 101 -3.22 -10.78 -16.91
N ALA A 102 -4.15 -11.59 -17.47
CA ALA A 102 -4.90 -11.25 -18.67
C ALA A 102 -5.89 -10.09 -18.43
N GLN A 103 -6.57 -10.07 -17.28
CA GLN A 103 -7.42 -8.95 -16.88
C GLN A 103 -6.61 -7.68 -16.70
N ALA A 104 -5.48 -7.73 -15.98
CA ALA A 104 -4.57 -6.59 -15.84
C ALA A 104 -4.13 -6.10 -17.23
N ARG A 105 -3.71 -7.00 -18.13
CA ARG A 105 -3.33 -6.66 -19.51
C ARG A 105 -4.45 -5.99 -20.31
N LEU A 106 -5.68 -6.49 -20.23
CA LEU A 106 -6.84 -5.89 -20.91
C LEU A 106 -7.19 -4.52 -20.33
N PHE A 107 -7.11 -4.39 -19.00
CA PHE A 107 -7.32 -3.11 -18.31
C PHE A 107 -6.24 -2.10 -18.72
N PHE A 108 -4.98 -2.52 -18.79
CA PHE A 108 -3.86 -1.72 -19.29
C PHE A 108 -4.04 -1.27 -20.73
N LEU A 109 -4.43 -2.18 -21.63
CA LEU A 109 -4.66 -1.85 -23.04
C LEU A 109 -5.82 -0.87 -23.23
N ARG A 110 -6.84 -0.95 -22.37
CA ARG A 110 -8.07 -0.13 -22.47
C ARG A 110 -7.97 1.22 -21.75
N TYR A 111 -7.29 1.28 -20.61
CA TYR A 111 -7.31 2.43 -19.69
C TYR A 111 -5.93 3.04 -19.42
N GLY A 112 -4.84 2.39 -19.86
CA GLY A 112 -3.48 2.93 -19.79
C GLY A 112 -3.07 3.42 -18.39
N PHE A 113 -2.99 4.73 -18.23
CA PHE A 113 -2.68 5.41 -16.96
C PHE A 113 -3.70 5.11 -15.86
N ILE A 114 -5.00 5.12 -16.18
CA ILE A 114 -6.10 4.92 -15.22
C ILE A 114 -6.05 3.50 -14.63
N SER A 115 -5.54 2.52 -15.38
CA SER A 115 -5.35 1.14 -14.92
C SER A 115 -4.49 1.03 -13.67
N ILE A 116 -3.47 1.88 -13.54
CA ILE A 116 -2.55 1.85 -12.41
C ILE A 116 -3.25 2.41 -11.17
N VAL A 117 -3.97 3.53 -11.34
CA VAL A 117 -4.73 4.17 -10.27
C VAL A 117 -5.84 3.26 -9.76
N ALA A 118 -6.72 2.79 -10.66
CA ALA A 118 -7.82 1.90 -10.29
C ALA A 118 -7.30 0.55 -9.76
N GLY A 119 -6.24 0.04 -10.39
CA GLY A 119 -5.59 -1.21 -10.01
C GLY A 119 -5.07 -1.24 -8.58
N ARG A 120 -4.66 -0.08 -8.05
CA ARG A 120 -4.15 0.05 -6.68
C ARG A 120 -5.20 -0.29 -5.62
N PHE A 121 -6.48 -0.10 -5.91
CA PHE A 121 -7.60 -0.44 -5.03
C PHE A 121 -8.06 -1.90 -5.18
N MET A 122 -7.51 -2.66 -6.13
CA MET A 122 -7.90 -4.04 -6.40
C MET A 122 -7.14 -5.05 -5.51
N GLY A 123 -7.23 -4.87 -4.19
CA GLY A 123 -6.82 -5.84 -3.16
C GLY A 123 -5.49 -6.58 -3.46
N PRO A 124 -5.42 -7.92 -3.30
CA PRO A 124 -4.20 -8.71 -3.52
C PRO A 124 -3.67 -8.69 -4.96
N ILE A 125 -4.45 -8.16 -5.91
CA ILE A 125 -4.06 -8.10 -7.33
C ILE A 125 -3.13 -6.91 -7.56
N ARG A 126 -3.12 -5.90 -6.67
CA ARG A 126 -2.38 -4.64 -6.89
C ARG A 126 -0.88 -4.85 -7.12
N CYS A 127 -0.22 -5.73 -6.37
CA CYS A 127 1.23 -5.96 -6.48
C CYS A 127 1.64 -6.56 -7.84
N THR A 128 0.68 -7.11 -8.60
CA THR A 128 0.92 -7.64 -9.95
C THR A 128 0.90 -6.56 -11.03
N ILE A 129 0.22 -5.45 -10.80
CA ILE A 129 -0.06 -4.41 -11.79
C ILE A 129 1.21 -3.67 -12.23
N PRO A 130 2.09 -3.19 -11.33
CA PRO A 130 3.36 -2.60 -11.73
C PRO A 130 4.26 -3.54 -12.52
N THR A 131 4.34 -4.80 -12.08
CA THR A 131 5.14 -5.83 -12.75
C THR A 131 4.64 -6.07 -14.17
N VAL A 132 3.33 -6.22 -14.35
CA VAL A 132 2.72 -6.41 -15.67
C VAL A 132 2.93 -5.17 -16.55
N ALA A 133 2.82 -3.96 -16.00
CA ALA A 133 3.10 -2.73 -16.74
C ALA A 133 4.55 -2.68 -17.28
N GLY A 134 5.51 -3.06 -16.44
CA GLY A 134 6.92 -3.19 -16.81
C GLY A 134 7.13 -4.25 -17.90
N ALA A 135 6.57 -5.45 -17.71
CA ALA A 135 6.71 -6.57 -18.64
C ALA A 135 6.08 -6.31 -20.01
N LEU A 136 5.05 -5.46 -20.07
CA LEU A 136 4.40 -5.02 -21.31
C LEU A 136 5.10 -3.80 -21.95
N GLY A 137 6.17 -3.27 -21.35
CA GLY A 137 6.96 -2.20 -21.94
C GLY A 137 6.35 -0.80 -21.81
N MET A 138 5.43 -0.56 -20.85
CA MET A 138 4.87 0.77 -20.62
C MET A 138 6.00 1.79 -20.36
N ALA A 139 5.92 2.99 -20.93
CA ALA A 139 6.94 4.03 -20.73
C ALA A 139 7.11 4.39 -19.25
N HIS A 140 8.36 4.45 -18.77
CA HIS A 140 8.71 4.63 -17.35
C HIS A 140 8.04 5.88 -16.74
N TRP A 141 8.15 7.03 -17.43
CA TRP A 141 7.52 8.28 -17.00
C TRP A 141 6.00 8.14 -16.79
N ARG A 142 5.29 7.53 -17.74
CA ARG A 142 3.83 7.35 -17.66
C ARG A 142 3.43 6.46 -16.48
N PHE A 143 4.25 5.44 -16.20
CA PHE A 143 4.05 4.58 -15.04
C PHE A 143 4.31 5.34 -13.73
N GLN A 144 5.44 6.05 -13.61
CA GLN A 144 5.80 6.76 -12.38
C GLN A 144 4.79 7.86 -12.02
N MET A 145 4.30 8.63 -12.99
CA MET A 145 3.24 9.61 -12.74
C MET A 145 1.98 8.94 -12.17
N ALA A 146 1.56 7.83 -12.76
CA ALA A 146 0.37 7.12 -12.32
C ALA A 146 0.57 6.50 -10.93
N ASN A 147 1.76 5.95 -10.69
CA ASN A 147 2.16 5.39 -9.40
C ASN A 147 2.10 6.45 -8.30
N ILE A 148 2.76 7.60 -8.49
CA ILE A 148 2.77 8.70 -7.52
C ILE A 148 1.35 9.21 -7.25
N LEU A 149 0.58 9.52 -8.31
CA LEU A 149 -0.78 10.02 -8.15
C LEU A 149 -1.69 9.00 -7.45
N SER A 150 -1.55 7.72 -7.78
CA SER A 150 -2.30 6.65 -7.12
C SER A 150 -1.92 6.50 -5.64
N ALA A 151 -0.64 6.63 -5.29
CA ALA A 151 -0.17 6.54 -3.92
C ALA A 151 -0.68 7.70 -3.05
N VAL A 152 -0.65 8.93 -3.60
CA VAL A 152 -1.14 10.15 -2.94
C VAL A 152 -2.61 10.05 -2.56
N ILE A 153 -3.42 9.35 -3.37
CA ILE A 153 -4.84 9.12 -3.05
C ILE A 153 -4.98 7.95 -2.07
N TRP A 154 -4.27 6.87 -2.33
CA TRP A 154 -4.48 5.60 -1.64
C TRP A 154 -4.02 5.59 -0.17
N VAL A 155 -2.87 6.21 0.15
CA VAL A 155 -2.36 6.23 1.53
C VAL A 155 -3.34 6.96 2.48
N PRO A 156 -3.78 8.20 2.19
CA PRO A 156 -4.80 8.87 3.01
C PRO A 156 -6.11 8.08 3.13
N VAL A 157 -6.58 7.48 2.04
CA VAL A 157 -7.82 6.68 2.05
C VAL A 157 -7.73 5.50 3.03
N LEU A 158 -6.56 4.91 3.24
CA LEU A 158 -6.38 3.84 4.22
C LEU A 158 -6.14 4.33 5.64
N LEU A 159 -5.54 5.50 5.82
CA LEU A 159 -5.37 6.11 7.13
C LEU A 159 -6.70 6.65 7.68
N ALA A 160 -7.56 7.18 6.82
CA ALA A 160 -8.76 7.91 7.20
C ALA A 160 -9.76 7.11 8.07
N PRO A 161 -10.12 5.84 7.77
CA PRO A 161 -11.05 5.08 8.61
C PRO A 161 -10.57 4.91 10.04
N GLY A 162 -9.28 4.63 10.22
CA GLY A 162 -8.68 4.52 11.56
C GLY A 162 -8.68 5.87 12.28
N TYR A 163 -8.28 6.93 11.59
CA TYR A 163 -8.22 8.29 12.14
C TYR A 163 -9.59 8.76 12.64
N LEU A 164 -10.62 8.65 11.79
CA LEU A 164 -11.98 9.07 12.11
C LEU A 164 -12.59 8.24 13.25
N ALA A 165 -12.29 6.93 13.30
CA ALA A 165 -12.77 6.06 14.37
C ALA A 165 -12.17 6.44 15.74
N ALA A 166 -10.88 6.79 15.79
CA ALA A 166 -10.22 7.24 17.02
C ALA A 166 -10.80 8.59 17.49
N GLU A 167 -10.94 9.57 16.59
CA GLU A 167 -11.49 10.89 16.92
C GLU A 167 -12.93 10.81 17.46
N ALA A 168 -13.76 9.96 16.85
CA ALA A 168 -15.13 9.71 17.33
C ALA A 168 -15.15 9.05 18.71
N GLY A 169 -14.20 8.16 19.01
CA GLY A 169 -14.06 7.51 20.31
C GLY A 169 -13.71 8.51 21.41
N ASP A 170 -12.73 9.39 21.15
CA ASP A 170 -12.31 10.41 22.12
C ASP A 170 -13.44 11.41 22.42
N ALA A 171 -14.17 11.86 21.39
CA ALA A 171 -15.32 12.73 21.56
C ALA A 171 -16.44 12.10 22.41
N LEU A 172 -16.68 10.79 22.25
CA LEU A 172 -17.66 10.05 23.05
C LEU A 172 -17.23 9.96 24.52
N LEU A 173 -15.96 9.67 24.79
CA LEU A 173 -15.42 9.58 26.15
C LEU A 173 -15.49 10.92 26.89
N LEU A 174 -15.20 12.01 26.20
CA LEU A 174 -15.33 13.37 26.75
C LEU A 174 -16.79 13.72 27.10
N ASN A 175 -17.75 13.28 26.28
CA ASN A 175 -19.17 13.51 26.57
C ASN A 175 -19.66 12.70 27.78
N LEU A 176 -19.20 11.46 27.95
CA LEU A 176 -19.58 10.60 29.07
C LEU A 176 -18.95 11.04 30.41
N THR A 177 -17.77 11.64 30.37
CA THR A 177 -17.11 12.20 31.56
C THR A 177 -17.71 13.54 31.99
N ARG A 178 -18.23 14.33 31.04
CA ARG A 178 -18.90 15.61 31.30
C ARG A 178 -20.33 15.48 31.85
N SER A 179 -20.95 14.31 31.72
CA SER A 179 -22.30 14.03 32.23
C SER A 179 -22.33 13.43 33.64
N ARG A 180 -21.21 13.47 34.37
CA ARG A 180 -21.09 13.13 35.80
C ARG A 180 -20.69 14.37 36.58
#